data_AF-B1BPQ8-F1
#
_entry.id   AF-B1BPQ8-F1
#
_cell.length_a   1.000
_cell.length_b   1.000
_cell.length_c   1.000
_cell.angle_alpha   90.00
_cell.angle_beta   90.00
_cell.angle_gamma   90.00
#
_symmetry.space_group_name_H-M   'P 1'
#
loop_
_entity.id
_entity.type
_entity.pdbx_description
1 polymer ?
#
loop_
_entity_poly.entity_id
_entity_poly.type
_entity_poly.pdbx_seq_one_letter_code
_entity_poly.pdbx_strand_id
1 'polypeptide(L)'
;MWDNICFLGVEKETENDIGDSVIEIVYDKEIFCKEKSVKASQFYQAQALGLKPEIILEIMIADYNKEKYVKFEDEEFKVLRTYKTSSEKIELTLVRGINDGNS
;
A
#
# COMPACT_ATOMS: atom_id res chain seq x y z
N MET A 1 0.77 19.65 -6.44
CA MET A 1 1.21 19.84 -5.05
C MET A 1 1.03 18.47 -4.38
N TRP A 2 1.53 18.25 -3.16
CA TRP A 2 1.14 17.04 -2.42
C TRP A 2 -0.21 17.36 -1.80
N ASP A 3 -1.24 16.63 -2.21
CA ASP A 3 -2.62 17.05 -1.97
C ASP A 3 -3.36 16.05 -1.05
N ASN A 4 -2.70 14.93 -0.72
CA ASN A 4 -3.28 13.82 0.00
C ASN A 4 -2.36 13.33 1.13
N ILE A 5 -2.96 12.61 2.08
CA ILE A 5 -2.28 11.94 3.19
C ILE A 5 -2.55 10.45 3.09
N CYS A 6 -1.53 9.62 3.30
CA CYS A 6 -1.70 8.19 3.53
C CYS A 6 -0.87 7.73 4.73
N PHE A 7 -1.19 6.54 5.23
CA PHE A 7 -0.50 5.95 6.37
C PHE A 7 0.20 4.67 5.95
N LEU A 8 1.48 4.52 6.28
CA LEU A 8 2.23 3.30 6.01
C LEU A 8 2.04 2.30 7.14
N GLY A 9 1.65 1.07 6.79
CA GLY A 9 1.33 0.01 7.73
C GLY A 9 2.53 -0.88 8.04
N VAL A 10 2.74 -1.17 9.32
CA VAL A 10 3.79 -2.05 9.83
C VAL A 10 3.17 -3.26 10.50
N GLU A 11 3.69 -4.46 10.21
CA GLU A 11 3.30 -5.70 10.87
C GLU A 11 3.85 -5.70 12.30
N LYS A 12 2.96 -5.89 13.28
CA LYS A 12 3.28 -6.00 14.70
C LYS A 12 2.74 -7.33 15.22
N GLU A 13 3.58 -8.08 15.91
CA GLU A 13 3.15 -9.30 16.60
C GLU A 13 2.48 -8.92 17.92
N THR A 14 1.28 -9.42 18.13
CA THR A 14 0.48 -9.20 19.35
C THR A 14 -0.06 -10.53 19.84
N GLU A 15 -0.20 -10.68 21.15
CA GLU A 15 -0.84 -11.86 21.74
C GLU A 15 -2.33 -11.60 21.88
N ASN A 16 -3.16 -12.51 21.37
CA ASN A 16 -4.61 -12.44 21.54
C ASN A 16 -5.05 -12.97 22.92
N ASP A 17 -6.32 -12.82 23.27
CA ASP A 17 -6.88 -13.24 24.57
C ASP A 17 -6.77 -14.75 24.86
N ILE A 18 -6.37 -15.57 23.88
CA ILE A 18 -6.23 -17.02 23.97
C ILE A 18 -4.75 -17.43 24.07
N GLY A 19 -3.82 -16.49 23.97
CA GLY A 19 -2.37 -16.72 24.05
C GLY A 19 -1.69 -17.04 22.71
N ASP A 20 -2.39 -16.85 21.58
CA ASP A 20 -1.80 -17.02 20.25
C ASP A 20 -1.18 -15.71 19.75
N SER A 21 0.00 -15.81 19.13
CA SER A 21 0.59 -14.72 18.36
C SER A 21 -0.21 -14.45 17.09
N VAL A 22 -0.79 -13.25 16.98
CA VAL A 22 -1.43 -12.73 15.77
C VAL A 22 -0.65 -11.55 15.22
N ILE A 23 -0.66 -11.38 13.90
CA ILE A 23 -0.05 -10.21 13.23
C ILE A 23 -1.13 -9.15 13.08
N GLU A 24 -0.93 -8.01 13.74
CA GLU A 24 -1.73 -6.79 13.55
C GLU A 24 -0.98 -5.83 12.62
N ILE A 25 -1.70 -5.09 11.78
CA ILE A 25 -1.11 -4.04 10.96
C ILE A 25 -1.42 -2.70 11.62
N VAL A 26 -0.37 -1.97 11.98
CA VAL A 26 -0.47 -0.68 12.66
C VAL A 26 -0.09 0.45 11.70
N TYR A 27 -0.91 1.49 11.63
CA TYR A 27 -0.79 2.62 10.68
C TYR A 27 -0.37 3.93 11.37
N ASP A 28 0.75 3.91 12.10
CA ASP A 28 1.21 5.07 12.89
C ASP A 28 1.98 6.11 12.07
N LYS A 29 2.40 5.77 10.85
CA LYS A 29 3.26 6.62 10.02
C LYS A 29 2.47 7.38 8.98
N GLU A 30 2.09 8.61 9.31
CA GLU A 30 1.46 9.57 8.39
C GLU A 30 2.49 10.15 7.42
N ILE A 31 2.18 10.13 6.12
CA ILE A 31 3.03 10.70 5.06
C ILE A 31 2.20 11.46 4.02
N PHE A 32 2.85 12.40 3.34
CA PHE A 32 2.27 13.07 2.18
C PHE A 32 2.32 12.16 0.96
N CYS A 33 1.20 12.11 0.24
CA CYS A 33 1.08 11.35 -0.99
C CYS A 33 0.31 12.12 -2.06
N LYS A 34 0.38 11.60 -3.29
CA LYS A 34 -0.38 12.11 -4.41
C LYS A 34 -1.00 10.95 -5.14
N GLU A 35 -2.33 10.94 -5.22
CA GLU A 35 -3.03 9.98 -6.04
C GLU A 35 -2.74 10.21 -7.53
N LYS A 36 -2.47 9.13 -8.25
CA LYS A 36 -2.29 9.10 -9.69
C LYS A 36 -3.33 8.20 -10.31
N SER A 37 -3.92 8.67 -11.41
CA SER A 37 -4.81 7.85 -12.23
C SER A 37 -4.07 6.59 -12.70
N VAL A 38 -4.72 5.44 -12.55
CA VAL A 38 -4.21 4.15 -13.03
C VAL A 38 -4.04 4.25 -14.55
N LYS A 39 -2.79 4.14 -15.03
CA LYS A 39 -2.51 4.12 -16.48
C LYS A 39 -3.15 2.88 -17.09
N ALA A 40 -3.83 3.02 -18.22
CA ALA A 40 -4.47 1.91 -18.94
C ALA A 40 -3.53 0.71 -19.18
N SER A 41 -2.23 0.97 -19.42
CA SER A 41 -1.22 -0.09 -19.59
C SER A 41 -1.01 -0.95 -18.34
N GLN A 42 -1.13 -0.39 -17.13
CA GLN A 42 -1.05 -1.17 -15.89
C GLN A 42 -2.34 -1.94 -15.63
N PHE A 43 -3.49 -1.39 -16.03
CA PHE A 43 -4.77 -2.07 -15.95
C PHE A 43 -4.78 -3.36 -16.79
N TYR A 44 -4.28 -3.32 -18.04
CA TYR A 44 -4.20 -4.52 -18.90
C TYR A 44 -3.23 -5.58 -18.37
N GLN A 45 -2.04 -5.17 -17.89
CA GLN A 45 -1.05 -6.12 -17.33
C GLN A 45 -1.57 -6.80 -16.06
N ALA A 46 -2.23 -6.04 -15.19
CA ALA A 46 -2.80 -6.59 -13.98
C ALA A 46 -4.02 -7.48 -14.29
N GLN A 47 -4.89 -7.08 -15.23
CA GLN A 47 -6.05 -7.87 -15.64
C GLN A 47 -5.64 -9.24 -16.21
N ALA A 48 -4.54 -9.32 -16.96
CA ALA A 48 -3.98 -10.58 -17.44
C ALA A 48 -3.51 -11.51 -16.31
N LEU A 49 -3.22 -10.96 -15.13
CA LEU A 49 -2.83 -11.68 -13.92
C LEU A 49 -4.00 -11.84 -12.93
N GLY A 50 -5.23 -11.48 -13.32
CA GLY A 50 -6.41 -11.51 -12.43
C GLY A 50 -6.41 -10.42 -11.35
N LEU A 51 -5.44 -9.51 -11.37
CA LEU A 51 -5.30 -8.40 -10.43
C LEU A 51 -5.93 -7.14 -11.02
N LYS A 52 -6.63 -6.35 -10.23
CA LYS A 52 -7.06 -5.01 -10.64
C LYS A 52 -6.32 -4.01 -9.76
N PRO A 53 -5.39 -3.20 -10.30
CA PRO A 53 -4.77 -2.13 -9.54
C PRO A 53 -5.87 -1.12 -9.24
N GLU A 54 -6.06 -0.81 -7.98
CA GLU A 54 -7.14 0.07 -7.57
C GLU A 54 -6.66 1.51 -7.50
N ILE A 55 -5.44 1.73 -7.00
CA ILE A 55 -4.90 3.07 -6.75
C ILE A 55 -3.40 3.09 -7.03
N ILE A 56 -2.88 4.21 -7.54
CA ILE A 56 -1.44 4.48 -7.57
C ILE A 56 -1.17 5.71 -6.71
N LEU A 57 -0.28 5.58 -5.73
CA LEU A 57 0.19 6.72 -4.94
C LEU A 57 1.65 7.03 -5.30
N GLU A 58 1.94 8.29 -5.66
CA GLU A 58 3.30 8.79 -5.59
C GLU A 58 3.58 9.21 -4.14
N ILE A 59 4.78 8.94 -3.63
CA ILE A 59 5.28 9.36 -2.31
C ILE A 59 6.78 9.71 -2.39
N MET A 60 7.34 10.29 -1.33
CA MET A 60 8.78 10.48 -1.21
C MET A 60 9.48 9.17 -0.84
N ILE A 61 10.62 8.89 -1.48
CA ILE A 61 11.45 7.70 -1.19
C ILE A 61 11.96 7.72 0.25
N ALA A 62 12.28 8.90 0.79
CA ALA A 62 12.76 9.06 2.17
C ALA A 62 11.74 8.57 3.21
N ASP A 63 10.45 8.62 2.86
CA ASP A 63 9.36 8.21 3.74
C ASP A 63 8.99 6.72 3.58
N TYR A 64 9.57 6.00 2.63
CA TYR A 64 9.21 4.61 2.32
C TYR A 64 10.31 3.62 2.68
N ASN A 65 10.02 2.71 3.60
CA ASN A 65 10.90 1.64 4.07
C ASN A 65 10.42 0.24 3.64
N LYS A 66 9.78 0.12 2.47
CA LYS A 66 9.25 -1.15 1.94
C LYS A 66 8.07 -1.71 2.75
N GLU A 67 7.30 -0.84 3.37
CA GLU A 67 6.04 -1.19 4.04
C GLU A 67 5.10 -1.89 3.04
N LYS A 68 4.46 -2.98 3.47
CA LYS A 68 3.61 -3.80 2.60
C LYS A 68 2.17 -3.30 2.53
N TYR A 69 1.76 -2.50 3.51
CA TYR A 69 0.39 -2.04 3.67
C TYR A 69 0.35 -0.53 3.66
N VAL A 70 -0.71 0.02 3.08
CA VAL A 70 -0.97 1.46 3.04
C VAL A 70 -2.44 1.67 3.33
N LYS A 71 -2.75 2.60 4.24
CA LYS A 71 -4.11 3.10 4.45
C LYS A 71 -4.27 4.44 3.76
N PHE A 72 -5.29 4.56 2.94
CA PHE A 72 -5.58 5.75 2.14
C PHE A 72 -7.10 5.94 2.06
N GLU A 73 -7.60 7.16 2.33
CA GLU A 73 -9.05 7.46 2.33
C GLU A 73 -9.89 6.47 3.15
N ASP A 74 -9.42 6.12 4.35
CA ASP A 74 -10.03 5.13 5.26
C ASP A 74 -10.10 3.69 4.75
N GLU A 75 -9.51 3.40 3.58
CA GLU A 75 -9.39 2.06 3.02
C GLU A 75 -7.97 1.51 3.17
N GLU A 76 -7.87 0.20 3.38
CA GLU A 76 -6.60 -0.51 3.55
C GLU A 76 -6.22 -1.27 2.28
N PHE A 77 -4.97 -1.07 1.86
CA PHE A 77 -4.42 -1.60 0.64
C PHE A 77 -3.12 -2.35 0.88
N LYS A 78 -2.85 -3.30 0.00
CA LYS A 78 -1.54 -3.95 -0.12
C LYS A 78 -0.74 -3.32 -1.25
N VAL A 79 0.55 -3.13 -1.01
CA VAL A 79 1.50 -2.71 -2.04
C VAL A 79 1.76 -3.89 -2.97
N LEU A 80 1.20 -3.84 -4.17
CA LEU A 80 1.42 -4.84 -5.22
C LEU A 80 2.81 -4.66 -5.86
N ARG A 81 3.19 -3.41 -6.11
CA ARG A 81 4.42 -3.06 -6.83
C ARG A 81 4.89 -1.67 -6.44
N THR A 82 6.20 -1.47 -6.51
CA THR A 82 6.81 -0.15 -6.44
C THR A 82 7.53 0.22 -7.74
N TYR A 83 7.53 1.49 -8.12
CA TYR A 83 8.29 2.00 -9.26
C TYR A 83 8.93 3.35 -8.93
N LYS A 84 10.26 3.43 -8.96
CA LYS A 84 10.98 4.69 -8.74
C LYS A 84 10.80 5.59 -9.95
N THR A 85 10.21 6.77 -9.76
CA THR A 85 10.01 7.77 -10.82
C THR A 85 11.16 8.77 -10.87
N SER A 86 11.88 8.97 -9.77
CA SER A 86 13.09 9.80 -9.69
C SER A 86 13.98 9.37 -8.52
N SER A 87 15.04 10.14 -8.22
CA SER A 87 15.88 9.95 -7.03
C SER A 87 15.14 10.18 -5.72
N GLU A 88 14.06 10.97 -5.74
CA GLU A 88 13.33 11.39 -4.54
C GLU A 88 11.92 10.80 -4.46
N LYS A 89 11.38 10.28 -5.57
CA LYS A 89 9.97 9.86 -5.67
C LYS A 89 9.80 8.41 -6.09
N ILE A 90 8.78 7.79 -5.53
CA ILE A 90 8.38 6.41 -5.82
C ILE A 90 6.87 6.32 -5.96
N GLU A 91 6.42 5.51 -6.91
CA GLU A 91 5.02 5.13 -7.09
C GLU A 91 4.78 3.78 -6.40
N LEU A 92 3.70 3.69 -5.63
CA LEU A 92 3.15 2.47 -5.08
C LEU A 92 1.88 2.11 -5.85
N THR A 93 1.86 0.92 -6.46
CA THR A 93 0.64 0.34 -7.03
C THR A 93 -0.07 -0.42 -5.92
N LEU A 94 -1.29 -0.03 -5.61
CA LEU A 94 -2.10 -0.54 -4.51
C LEU A 94 -3.25 -1.41 -5.04
N VAL A 95 -3.59 -2.43 -4.27
CA VAL A 95 -4.76 -3.30 -4.49
C VAL A 95 -5.55 -3.40 -3.20
N ARG A 96 -6.89 -3.40 -3.27
CA ARG A 96 -7.72 -3.61 -2.07
C ARG A 96 -7.40 -4.96 -1.47
N GLY A 97 -7.39 -4.98 -0.15
CA GLY A 97 -7.52 -6.20 0.63
C GLY A 97 -6.32 -6.47 1.53
N ILE A 98 -6.66 -6.88 2.75
CA ILE A 98 -5.82 -7.67 3.66
C ILE A 98 -6.18 -9.16 3.55
N ASN A 99 -7.05 -9.53 2.61
CA ASN A 99 -7.43 -10.93 2.39
C ASN A 99 -6.46 -11.62 1.44
N ASP A 100 -5.24 -11.90 1.92
CA ASP A 100 -4.59 -13.13 1.48
C ASP A 100 -5.31 -14.27 2.19
N GLY A 101 -6.31 -14.82 1.51
CA GLY A 101 -6.96 -16.06 1.92
C GLY A 101 -5.90 -17.15 2.02
N ASN A 102 -5.54 -17.51 3.25
CA ASN A 102 -5.11 -18.87 3.53
C ASN A 102 -6.34 -19.76 3.32
N SER A 103 -6.43 -20.36 2.13
CA SER A 103 -7.21 -21.58 1.89
C SER A 103 -6.32 -22.79 2.08
#